data_AF-A0A7Y4L6C9-F1
#
_entry.id   AF-A0A7Y4L6C9-F1
#
_cell.length_a   1.000
_cell.length_b   1.000
_cell.length_c   1.000
_cell.angle_alpha   90.00
_cell.angle_beta   90.00
_cell.angle_gamma   90.00
#
_symmetry.space_group_name_H-M   'P 1'
#
loop_
_entity.id
_entity.type
_entity.pdbx_description
1 polymer ?
#
loop_
_entity_poly.entity_id
_entity_poly.type
_entity_poly.pdbx_seq_one_letter_code
_entity_poly.pdbx_strand_id
1 'polypeptide(L)' 'MAVQQSVRNANEPWDSDEVARLRRFAAGNLPVCVIGLRLGRPEAAIKAKATAAGIKLLPRNRPPYGV' A
#
# COMPACT_ATOMS: atom_id res chain seq x y z
N MET A 1 9.03 -12.56 18.94
CA MET A 1 9.43 -11.14 18.97
C MET A 1 8.43 -10.34 18.14
N ALA A 2 7.50 -9.64 18.77
CA ALA A 2 6.53 -8.78 18.07
C ALA A 2 7.17 -7.40 17.90
N VAL A 3 7.57 -7.07 16.68
CA VAL A 3 8.10 -5.73 16.37
C VAL A 3 6.94 -4.76 16.44
N GLN A 4 6.95 -3.93 17.46
CA GLN A 4 6.00 -2.85 17.70
C GLN A 4 6.13 -1.83 16.56
N GLN A 5 5.29 -1.97 15.54
CA GLN A 5 5.26 -1.02 14.43
C GLN A 5 4.70 0.30 14.97
N SER A 6 5.57 1.29 15.13
CA SER A 6 5.20 2.64 15.51
C SER A 6 4.43 3.27 14.33
N VAL A 7 3.10 3.07 14.29
CA VAL A 7 2.26 3.57 13.20
C VAL A 7 1.97 5.04 13.43
N ARG A 8 2.95 5.88 13.13
CA ARG A 8 2.90 7.33 13.35
C ARG A 8 1.78 8.02 12.56
N ASN A 9 1.27 7.38 11.50
CA ASN A 9 0.13 7.84 10.68
C ASN A 9 -1.02 6.81 10.60
N ALA A 10 -1.17 5.91 11.59
CA ALA A 10 -2.30 4.95 11.61
C ALA A 10 -3.68 5.61 11.63
N ASN A 11 -3.73 6.86 12.13
CA ASN A 11 -4.96 7.58 12.44
C ASN A 11 -5.26 8.72 11.46
N GLU A 12 -4.51 8.87 10.36
CA GLU A 12 -4.94 9.82 9.35
C GLU A 12 -6.06 9.21 8.49
N PRO A 13 -7.17 9.95 8.31
CA PRO A 13 -8.25 9.51 7.43
C PRO A 13 -7.70 9.38 6.02
N TRP A 14 -7.96 8.22 5.41
CA TRP A 14 -7.71 8.03 3.99
C TRP A 14 -8.66 8.91 3.21
N ASP A 15 -8.12 9.77 2.35
CA ASP A 15 -8.95 10.53 1.46
C ASP A 15 -9.64 9.61 0.44
N SER A 16 -10.87 9.94 0.06
CA SER A 16 -11.63 9.18 -0.93
C SER A 16 -10.90 9.12 -2.28
N ASP A 17 -10.16 10.17 -2.65
CA ASP A 17 -9.27 10.21 -3.83
C ASP A 17 -8.04 9.32 -3.66
N GLU A 18 -7.48 9.20 -2.45
CA GLU A 18 -6.39 8.25 -2.19
C GLU A 18 -6.88 6.81 -2.38
N VAL A 19 -8.07 6.48 -1.90
CA VAL A 19 -8.67 5.13 -2.06
C VAL A 19 -9.03 4.84 -3.52
N ALA A 20 -9.56 5.83 -4.24
CA ALA A 20 -9.86 5.70 -5.66
C ALA A 20 -8.58 5.48 -6.49
N ARG A 21 -7.51 6.23 -6.18
CA ARG A 21 -6.18 6.04 -6.79
C ARG A 21 -5.60 4.68 -6.45
N LEU A 22 -5.70 4.24 -5.20
CA LEU A 22 -5.27 2.92 -4.75
C LEU A 22 -5.93 1.80 -5.58
N ARG A 23 -7.26 1.91 -5.78
CA ARG A 23 -8.03 0.94 -6.56
C ARG A 23 -7.61 0.94 -8.04
N ARG A 24 -7.38 2.10 -8.63
CA ARG A 24 -6.85 2.22 -10.01
C ARG A 24 -5.46 1.61 -10.14
N PHE A 25 -4.57 1.86 -9.17
CA PHE A 25 -3.22 1.30 -9.21
C PHE A 25 -3.19 -0.21 -8.98
N ALA A 26 -4.05 -0.71 -8.09
CA ALA A 26 -4.23 -2.14 -7.90
C ALA A 26 -4.79 -2.82 -9.15
N ALA A 27 -5.75 -2.20 -9.85
CA ALA A 27 -6.27 -2.67 -11.13
C ALA A 27 -5.19 -2.65 -12.22
N GLY A 28 -4.29 -1.66 -12.20
CA GLY A 28 -3.12 -1.59 -13.07
C GLY A 28 -1.99 -2.55 -12.70
N ASN A 29 -2.18 -3.45 -11.73
CA ASN A 29 -1.20 -4.41 -11.24
C ASN A 29 0.11 -3.75 -10.76
N LEU A 30 0.01 -2.53 -10.21
CA LEU A 30 1.18 -1.83 -9.68
C LEU A 30 1.65 -2.46 -8.37
N PRO A 31 2.98 -2.58 -8.17
CA PRO A 31 3.52 -3.09 -6.92
C PRO A 31 3.25 -2.11 -5.78
N VAL A 32 3.00 -2.67 -4.59
CA VAL A 32 2.66 -1.91 -3.37
C VAL A 32 3.70 -0.84 -3.03
N CYS A 33 4.99 -1.11 -3.24
CA CYS A 33 6.06 -0.13 -3.07
C CYS A 33 5.85 1.12 -3.94
N VAL A 34 5.50 0.96 -5.22
CA VAL A 34 5.30 2.09 -6.15
C VAL A 34 4.03 2.87 -5.79
N ILE A 35 2.99 2.18 -5.31
CA ILE A 35 1.79 2.83 -4.80
C ILE A 35 2.11 3.66 -3.55
N GLY A 36 2.94 3.13 -2.66
CA GLY A 36 3.45 3.83 -1.47
C GLY A 36 4.24 5.08 -1.82
N LEU A 37 5.15 4.98 -2.79
CA LEU A 37 5.91 6.12 -3.28
C LEU A 37 5.02 7.20 -3.92
N ARG A 38 3.96 6.80 -4.64
CA ARG A 38 3.02 7.74 -5.28
C ARG A 38 2.07 8.41 -4.30
N LEU A 39 1.65 7.71 -3.27
CA LEU A 39 0.73 8.22 -2.24
C LEU A 39 1.47 8.84 -1.05
N GLY A 40 2.80 8.69 -0.96
CA GLY A 40 3.57 9.10 0.22
C GLY A 40 3.21 8.30 1.49
N ARG A 41 2.57 7.14 1.35
CA ARG A 41 2.10 6.30 2.45
C ARG A 41 3.01 5.08 2.61
N PRO A 42 3.26 4.62 3.85
CA PRO A 42 4.02 3.39 4.06
C PRO A 42 3.27 2.19 3.49
N GLU A 43 4.01 1.22 2.98
CA GLU A 43 3.45 -0.01 2.38
C GLU A 43 2.53 -0.77 3.34
N ALA A 44 2.83 -0.75 4.63
CA ALA A 44 2.01 -1.37 5.66
C ALA A 44 0.61 -0.74 5.71
N ALA A 45 0.50 0.60 5.59
CA ALA A 45 -0.78 1.30 5.57
C ALA A 45 -1.57 0.98 4.30
N ILE A 46 -0.89 0.90 3.15
CA ILE A 46 -1.52 0.50 1.88
C ILE A 46 -2.05 -0.92 1.94
N LYS A 47 -1.26 -1.87 2.46
CA LYS A 47 -1.70 -3.26 2.64
C LYS A 47 -2.91 -3.34 3.55
N ALA A 48 -2.87 -2.65 4.70
CA ALA A 48 -3.99 -2.60 5.63
C ALA A 48 -5.25 -2.02 4.98
N LYS A 49 -5.13 -0.88 4.27
CA LYS A 49 -6.27 -0.26 3.60
C LYS A 49 -6.82 -1.09 2.45
N ALA A 50 -5.96 -1.70 1.65
CA ALA A 50 -6.39 -2.56 0.57
C ALA A 50 -7.11 -3.80 1.08
N THR A 51 -6.59 -4.45 2.14
CA THR A 51 -7.29 -5.56 2.81
C THR A 51 -8.64 -5.11 3.34
N ALA A 52 -8.72 -3.96 4.02
CA ALA A 52 -9.98 -3.41 4.53
C ALA A 52 -10.97 -3.02 3.41
N ALA A 53 -10.47 -2.57 2.26
CA ALA A 53 -11.27 -2.20 1.09
C ALA A 53 -11.54 -3.37 0.12
N GLY A 54 -11.07 -4.57 0.42
CA GLY A 54 -11.19 -5.74 -0.47
C GLY A 54 -10.41 -5.62 -1.79
N ILE A 55 -9.42 -4.74 -1.86
CA ILE A 55 -8.60 -4.48 -3.04
C ILE A 55 -7.48 -5.53 -3.09
N LYS A 56 -7.50 -6.37 -4.12
CA LYS A 56 -6.50 -7.42 -4.32
C LYS A 56 -5.18 -6.81 -4.80
N LEU A 57 -4.28 -6.52 -3.88
CA LEU A 57 -2.91 -6.13 -4.20
C LEU A 57 -2.12 -7.39 -4.59
N LEU A 58 -1.70 -7.47 -5.83
CA LEU A 58 -0.86 -8.57 -6.29
C LEU A 58 0.57 -8.35 -5.77
N PRO A 59 1.16 -9.33 -5.05
CA PRO A 59 2.56 -9.28 -4.72
C PRO A 59 3.34 -9.72 -5.96
N ARG A 60 3.79 -8.79 -6.80
CA ARG A 60 4.95 -9.09 -7.64
C ARG A 60 6.19 -8.56 -6.96
N ASN A 61 6.62 -9.36 -5.99
CA ASN A 61 7.98 -9.37 -5.47
C ASN A 61 8.95 -9.68 -6.63
N ARG A 62 9.36 -8.64 -7.37
CA ARG A 62 10.65 -8.67 -8.08
C ARG A 62 11.44 -7.48 -7.58
N PRO A 63 12.48 -7.68 -6.76
CA PRO A 63 13.46 -6.62 -6.55
C PRO A 63 14.03 -6.19 -7.92
N PRO A 64 14.27 -4.88 -8.14
CA PRO A 64 14.81 -4.36 -9.39
C PRO A 64 16.26 -4.79 -9.65
N TYR A 65 16.98 -5.20 -8.60
CA TYR A 65 18.31 -5.80 -8.71
C TYR A 65 18.14 -7.30 -8.49
N GLY A 66 18.14 -8.06 -9.58
CA GLY A 66 18.27 -9.51 -9.51
C GLY A 66 19.69 -9.86 -9.10
N VAL A 67 19.79 -10.79 -8.14
CA VAL A 67 20.98 -11.56 -7.67
C VAL A 67 22.28 -10.81 -7.41
#